data_AF-A0A928L5E9-F1
#
_entry.id   AF-A0A928L5E9-F1
#
_cell.length_a   1.000
_cell.length_b   1.000
_cell.length_c   1.000
_cell.angle_alpha   90.00
_cell.angle_beta   90.00
_cell.angle_gamma   90.00
#
_symmetry.space_group_name_H-M   'P 1'
#
loop_
_entity.id
_entity.type
_entity.pdbx_description
1 polymer ?
#
loop_
_entity_poly.entity_id
_entity_poly.type
_entity_poly.pdbx_seq_one_letter_code
_entity_poly.pdbx_strand_id
1 'polypeptide(L)'
;MSELVYKPLEPLTNLQIKELLEKGDEAELRVLPLSVGEYSVNWKEAQDVCIKLMEHHNPAIRANAALGLAYIARNQRMLDKRIVKPYLLKELRENVEFEWRIRDAIADINMFMGWNLASKHDI
;
A
#
# COMPACT_ATOMS: atom_id res chain seq x y z
N MET A 1 13.30 25.14 -2.61
CA MET A 1 12.93 23.71 -2.48
C MET A 1 13.71 23.18 -1.28
N SER A 2 13.04 22.57 -0.30
CA SER A 2 13.71 21.91 0.82
C SER A 2 14.51 20.71 0.31
N GLU A 3 15.67 20.45 0.90
CA GLU A 3 16.50 19.28 0.58
C GLU A 3 15.75 17.98 0.94
N LEU A 4 15.77 17.00 0.04
CA LEU A 4 15.17 15.69 0.30
C LEU A 4 16.13 14.87 1.16
N VAL A 5 15.68 14.45 2.35
CA VAL A 5 16.46 13.65 3.30
C VAL A 5 15.86 12.25 3.38
N TYR A 6 16.69 11.25 3.11
CA TYR A 6 16.30 9.85 3.31
C TYR A 6 15.99 9.56 4.78
N LYS A 7 14.92 8.82 5.03
CA LYS A 7 14.60 8.26 6.35
C LYS A 7 14.20 6.79 6.18
N PRO A 8 14.78 5.87 6.96
CA PRO A 8 14.33 4.49 6.97
C PRO A 8 12.90 4.41 7.52
N LEU A 9 12.18 3.37 7.12
CA LEU A 9 10.92 3.00 7.76
C LEU A 9 11.25 2.37 9.12
N GLU A 10 10.45 2.68 10.13
CA GLU A 10 10.58 2.05 11.45
C GLU A 10 9.61 0.87 11.56
N PRO A 11 10.02 -0.29 12.11
CA PRO A 11 9.11 -1.38 12.38
C PRO A 11 8.11 -1.00 13.48
N LEU A 12 6.86 -1.43 13.33
CA LEU A 12 5.77 -1.11 14.25
C LEU A 12 5.22 -2.37 14.92
N THR A 13 4.88 -2.24 16.20
CA THR A 13 4.13 -3.27 16.93
C THR A 13 2.65 -3.23 16.56
N ASN A 14 1.94 -4.34 16.79
CA ASN A 14 0.49 -4.40 16.56
C ASN A 14 -0.30 -3.37 17.38
N LEU A 15 0.20 -2.95 18.56
CA LEU A 15 -0.42 -1.88 19.34
C LEU A 15 -0.26 -0.52 18.64
N GLN A 16 0.96 -0.19 18.21
CA GLN A 16 1.24 1.05 17.49
C GLN A 16 0.45 1.14 16.18
N ILE A 17 0.35 0.04 15.43
CA ILE A 17 -0.45 -0.01 14.19
C ILE A 17 -1.91 0.34 14.49
N LYS A 18 -2.49 -0.21 15.56
CA LYS A 18 -3.87 0.09 15.97
C LYS A 18 -4.03 1.55 16.39
N GLU A 19 -3.12 2.06 17.21
CA GLU A 19 -3.14 3.46 17.66
C GLU A 19 -3.06 4.44 16.49
N LEU A 20 -2.17 4.18 15.53
CA LEU A 20 -2.05 4.99 14.31
C LEU A 20 -3.32 4.91 13.45
N LEU A 21 -3.91 3.74 13.27
CA LEU A 21 -5.17 3.60 12.53
C LEU A 21 -6.36 4.31 13.19
N GLU A 22 -6.32 4.58 14.49
CA GLU A 22 -7.38 5.25 15.23
C GLU A 22 -7.16 6.76 15.35
N LYS A 23 -5.92 7.18 15.54
CA LYS A 23 -5.58 8.55 15.97
C LYS A 23 -4.47 9.20 15.15
N GLY A 24 -3.84 8.46 14.25
CA GLY A 24 -2.71 8.95 13.46
C GLY A 24 -3.13 10.09 12.54
N ASP A 25 -2.23 11.06 12.37
CA ASP A 25 -2.44 12.13 11.42
C ASP A 25 -2.18 11.68 9.96
N GLU A 26 -2.45 12.56 9.00
CA GLU A 26 -2.30 12.19 7.59
C GLU A 26 -0.84 11.90 7.18
N ALA A 27 0.15 12.46 7.88
CA ALA A 27 1.55 12.18 7.61
C ALA A 27 1.93 10.80 8.13
N GLU A 28 1.49 10.44 9.33
CA GLU A 28 1.71 9.13 9.92
C GLU A 28 0.99 8.03 9.13
N LEU A 29 -0.30 8.24 8.79
CA LEU A 29 -1.08 7.30 8.00
C LEU A 29 -0.53 7.10 6.58
N ARG A 30 0.17 8.09 6.03
CA ARG A 30 0.84 7.96 4.72
C ARG A 30 2.06 7.04 4.78
N VAL A 31 2.75 6.97 5.92
CA VAL A 31 3.95 6.13 6.10
C VAL A 31 3.57 4.73 6.59
N LEU A 32 2.50 4.61 7.38
CA LEU A 32 2.01 3.35 7.95
C LEU A 32 1.96 2.16 6.97
N PRO A 33 1.35 2.25 5.76
CA PRO A 33 1.23 1.09 4.87
C PRO A 33 2.60 0.59 4.38
N LEU A 34 3.59 1.48 4.28
CA LEU A 34 4.94 1.14 3.87
C LEU A 34 5.65 0.35 4.97
N SER A 35 5.56 0.82 6.22
CA SER A 35 6.17 0.14 7.37
C SER A 35 5.57 -1.26 7.58
N VAL A 36 4.24 -1.39 7.54
CA VAL A 36 3.61 -2.72 7.72
C VAL A 36 3.90 -3.65 6.55
N GLY A 37 3.95 -3.14 5.32
CA GLY A 37 4.29 -3.95 4.15
C GLY A 37 5.74 -4.43 4.14
N GLU A 38 6.65 -3.61 4.68
CA GLU A 38 8.07 -3.93 4.77
C GLU A 38 8.36 -4.94 5.90
N TYR A 39 7.80 -4.72 7.10
CA TYR A 39 8.26 -5.41 8.31
C TYR A 39 7.27 -6.38 8.97
N SER A 40 5.98 -6.32 8.66
CA SER A 40 5.00 -7.16 9.36
C SER A 40 5.23 -8.64 9.07
N VAL A 41 5.33 -9.45 10.12
CA VAL A 41 5.46 -10.91 10.00
C VAL A 41 4.15 -11.57 9.53
N ASN A 42 3.01 -10.93 9.79
CA ASN A 42 1.70 -11.43 9.39
C ASN A 42 1.20 -10.68 8.14
N TRP A 43 1.46 -11.24 6.95
CA TRP A 43 1.03 -10.67 5.66
C TRP A 43 -0.46 -10.33 5.62
N LYS A 44 -1.31 -11.12 6.30
CA LYS A 44 -2.75 -10.92 6.26
C LYS A 44 -3.16 -9.69 7.05
N GLU A 45 -2.60 -9.51 8.25
CA GLU A 45 -2.81 -8.29 9.03
C GLU A 45 -2.26 -7.06 8.29
N ALA A 46 -1.10 -7.16 7.66
CA ALA A 46 -0.53 -6.08 6.87
C ALA A 46 -1.42 -5.71 5.66
N GLN A 47 -1.97 -6.71 4.98
CA GLN A 47 -2.92 -6.51 3.89
C GLN A 47 -4.18 -5.81 4.40
N ASP A 48 -4.77 -6.28 5.50
CA ASP A 48 -5.99 -5.70 6.06
C ASP A 48 -5.79 -4.22 6.46
N VAL A 49 -4.61 -3.86 6.99
CA VAL A 49 -4.22 -2.46 7.25
C VAL A 49 -4.19 -1.67 5.94
N CYS A 50 -3.52 -2.17 4.90
CA CYS A 50 -3.45 -1.47 3.61
C CYS A 50 -4.84 -1.30 2.99
N ILE A 51 -5.69 -2.33 3.02
CA ILE A 51 -7.06 -2.26 2.49
C ILE A 51 -7.88 -1.20 3.24
N LYS A 52 -7.79 -1.14 4.58
CA LYS A 52 -8.44 -0.08 5.37
C LYS A 52 -7.96 1.32 4.94
N LEU A 53 -6.67 1.48 4.68
CA LEU A 53 -6.10 2.76 4.24
C LEU A 53 -6.44 3.12 2.79
N MET A 54 -6.74 2.14 1.93
CA MET A 54 -7.26 2.38 0.58
C MET A 54 -8.68 2.96 0.58
N GLU A 55 -9.36 3.04 1.73
CA GLU A 55 -10.67 3.69 1.87
C GLU A 55 -10.58 5.12 2.42
N HIS A 56 -9.36 5.62 2.71
CA HIS A 56 -9.14 6.94 3.27
C HIS A 56 -9.48 8.08 2.29
N HIS A 57 -9.93 9.24 2.77
CA HIS A 57 -10.30 10.37 1.89
C HIS A 57 -9.10 10.97 1.15
N ASN A 58 -7.93 10.98 1.79
CA ASN A 58 -6.70 11.52 1.20
C ASN A 58 -6.11 10.59 0.11
N PRO A 59 -5.98 11.05 -1.15
CA PRO A 59 -5.46 10.24 -2.25
C PRO A 59 -4.00 9.80 -2.07
N ALA A 60 -3.16 10.58 -1.38
CA ALA A 60 -1.77 10.20 -1.14
C ALA A 60 -1.66 8.99 -0.19
N ILE A 61 -2.55 8.90 0.81
CA ILE A 61 -2.61 7.76 1.73
C ILE A 61 -3.04 6.49 0.98
N ARG A 62 -4.09 6.58 0.16
CA ARG A 62 -4.54 5.45 -0.65
C ARG A 62 -3.47 4.97 -1.64
N ALA A 63 -2.72 5.90 -2.24
CA ALA A 63 -1.61 5.55 -3.13
C ALA A 63 -0.46 4.84 -2.41
N ASN A 64 -0.12 5.29 -1.21
CA ASN A 64 0.87 4.60 -0.40
C ASN A 64 0.34 3.26 0.16
N ALA A 65 -0.97 3.10 0.34
CA ALA A 65 -1.57 1.83 0.67
C ALA A 65 -1.44 0.80 -0.47
N ALA A 66 -1.62 1.22 -1.73
CA ALA A 66 -1.30 0.37 -2.89
C ALA A 66 0.18 -0.03 -2.90
N LEU A 67 1.10 0.90 -2.61
CA LEU A 67 2.53 0.61 -2.50
C LEU A 67 2.84 -0.36 -1.35
N GLY A 68 2.17 -0.23 -0.20
CA GLY A 68 2.27 -1.19 0.91
C GLY A 68 1.89 -2.60 0.50
N LEU A 69 0.82 -2.77 -0.29
CA LEU A 69 0.45 -4.08 -0.87
C LEU A 69 1.55 -4.64 -1.77
N ALA A 70 2.21 -3.79 -2.57
CA ALA A 70 3.34 -4.20 -3.38
C ALA A 70 4.54 -4.66 -2.55
N TYR A 71 4.81 -4.03 -1.40
CA TYR A 71 5.86 -4.48 -0.47
C TYR A 71 5.55 -5.86 0.11
N ILE A 72 4.29 -6.10 0.50
CA ILE A 72 3.86 -7.44 0.96
C ILE A 72 4.07 -8.48 -0.16
N ALA A 73 3.65 -8.17 -1.39
CA ALA A 73 3.85 -9.05 -2.54
C ALA A 73 5.34 -9.35 -2.78
N ARG A 74 6.20 -8.33 -2.72
CA ARG A 74 7.65 -8.46 -2.92
C ARG A 74 8.32 -9.28 -1.83
N ASN A 75 8.06 -8.95 -0.57
CA ASN A 75 8.80 -9.48 0.58
C ASN A 75 8.27 -10.85 1.02
N GLN A 76 6.96 -11.08 0.89
CA GLN A 76 6.29 -12.26 1.44
C GLN A 76 5.65 -13.13 0.36
N ARG A 77 5.46 -12.62 -0.87
CA ARG A 77 4.81 -13.33 -1.98
C ARG A 77 3.41 -13.86 -1.65
N MET A 78 2.70 -13.14 -0.79
CA MET A 78 1.39 -13.52 -0.27
C MET A 78 0.43 -12.33 -0.33
N LEU A 79 -0.71 -12.50 -1.00
CA LEU A 79 -1.85 -11.57 -1.00
C LEU A 79 -3.11 -12.36 -1.38
N ASP A 80 -4.27 -12.03 -0.81
CA ASP A 80 -5.56 -12.52 -1.32
C ASP A 80 -6.00 -11.65 -2.50
N LYS A 81 -5.83 -12.20 -3.71
CA LYS A 81 -6.20 -11.55 -4.97
C LYS A 81 -7.65 -11.06 -5.00
N ARG A 82 -8.58 -11.80 -4.39
CA ARG A 82 -10.02 -11.47 -4.43
C ARG A 82 -10.32 -10.21 -3.62
N ILE A 83 -9.58 -9.99 -2.55
CA ILE A 83 -9.68 -8.80 -1.70
C ILE A 83 -8.95 -7.64 -2.38
N VAL A 84 -7.69 -7.83 -2.78
CA VAL A 84 -6.83 -6.73 -3.25
C VAL A 84 -7.23 -6.16 -4.61
N LYS A 85 -7.59 -7.03 -5.57
CA LYS A 85 -7.90 -6.62 -6.95
C LYS A 85 -8.94 -5.50 -7.07
N PRO A 86 -10.14 -5.57 -6.45
CA PRO A 86 -11.14 -4.51 -6.61
C PRO A 86 -10.65 -3.15 -6.10
N TYR A 87 -9.89 -3.12 -4.99
CA TYR A 87 -9.34 -1.87 -4.45
C TYR A 87 -8.29 -1.26 -5.37
N LEU A 88 -7.31 -2.05 -5.85
CA LEU A 88 -6.28 -1.54 -6.78
C LEU A 88 -6.87 -1.02 -8.09
N LEU A 89 -7.83 -1.75 -8.68
CA LEU A 89 -8.45 -1.32 -9.93
C LEU A 89 -9.35 -0.09 -9.74
N LYS A 90 -9.99 0.04 -8.59
CA LYS A 90 -10.74 1.26 -8.24
C LYS A 90 -9.78 2.44 -8.11
N GLU A 91 -8.71 2.28 -7.35
CA GLU A 91 -7.74 3.33 -7.10
C GLU A 91 -7.05 3.79 -8.40
N LEU A 92 -6.71 2.86 -9.29
CA LEU A 92 -6.14 3.17 -10.61
C LEU A 92 -7.05 4.07 -11.46
N ARG A 93 -8.38 3.96 -11.29
CA ARG A 93 -9.35 4.80 -12.04
C ARG A 93 -9.61 6.14 -11.37
N GLU A 94 -9.60 6.19 -10.04
CA GLU A 94 -10.09 7.33 -9.27
C GLU A 94 -8.96 8.28 -8.82
N ASN A 95 -7.74 7.77 -8.62
CA ASN A 95 -6.63 8.57 -8.11
C ASN A 95 -5.72 9.07 -9.24
N VAL A 96 -6.18 10.13 -9.89
CA VAL A 96 -5.46 10.78 -11.00
C VAL A 96 -4.17 11.45 -10.52
N GLU A 97 -4.15 11.99 -9.30
CA GLU A 97 -2.98 12.73 -8.77
C GLU A 97 -1.76 11.82 -8.57
N PHE A 98 -1.98 10.59 -8.11
CA PHE A 98 -0.92 9.62 -7.82
C PHE A 98 -1.01 8.36 -8.70
N GLU A 99 -1.64 8.45 -9.88
CA GLU A 99 -1.86 7.31 -10.78
C GLU A 99 -0.58 6.51 -11.02
N TRP A 100 0.52 7.20 -11.31
CA TRP A 100 1.85 6.61 -11.55
C TRP A 100 2.28 5.64 -10.44
N ARG A 101 2.02 5.99 -9.17
CA ARG A 101 2.37 5.13 -8.04
C ARG A 101 1.49 3.90 -7.96
N ILE A 102 0.21 4.05 -8.31
CA ILE A 102 -0.72 2.92 -8.38
C ILE A 102 -0.28 1.95 -9.48
N ARG A 103 0.15 2.47 -10.64
CA ARG A 103 0.65 1.66 -11.75
C ARG A 103 1.90 0.89 -11.36
N ASP A 104 2.88 1.56 -10.74
CA ASP A 104 4.10 0.92 -10.25
C ASP A 104 3.78 -0.19 -9.24
N ALA A 105 2.89 0.09 -8.28
CA ALA A 105 2.46 -0.90 -7.30
C ALA A 105 1.77 -2.11 -7.95
N ILE A 106 0.89 -1.90 -8.93
CA ILE A 106 0.23 -2.98 -9.66
C ILE A 106 1.24 -3.80 -10.46
N ALA A 107 2.21 -3.15 -11.12
CA ALA A 107 3.27 -3.82 -11.87
C ALA A 107 4.13 -4.71 -10.95
N ASP A 108 4.53 -4.20 -9.79
CA ASP A 108 5.25 -4.97 -8.76
C ASP A 108 4.43 -6.18 -8.31
N ILE A 109 3.16 -5.98 -7.98
CA ILE A 109 2.26 -7.07 -7.56
C ILE A 109 2.13 -8.12 -8.68
N ASN A 110 1.95 -7.70 -9.94
CA ASN A 110 1.92 -8.59 -11.09
C ASN A 110 3.21 -9.42 -11.19
N MET A 111 4.37 -8.77 -11.07
CA MET A 111 5.68 -9.40 -11.14
C MET A 111 5.89 -10.44 -10.03
N PHE A 112 5.66 -10.07 -8.76
CA PHE A 112 5.97 -10.95 -7.63
C PHE A 112 4.92 -12.02 -7.36
N MET A 113 3.66 -11.77 -7.73
CA MET A 113 2.56 -12.74 -7.54
C MET A 113 2.27 -13.57 -8.80
N GLY A 114 2.89 -13.26 -9.95
CA GLY A 114 2.55 -13.87 -11.23
C GLY A 114 1.12 -13.55 -11.66
N TRP A 115 0.63 -12.36 -11.34
CA TRP A 115 -0.71 -11.91 -11.70
C TRP A 115 -0.69 -11.08 -12.99
N ASN A 116 -1.89 -10.82 -13.51
CA ASN A 116 -2.11 -9.95 -14.66
C ASN A 116 -3.30 -9.03 -14.35
N LEU A 117 -3.11 -8.19 -13.33
CA LEU A 117 -4.04 -7.14 -12.96
C LEU A 117 -3.88 -5.97 -13.93
N ALA A 118 -4.98 -5.28 -14.23
CA ALA A 118 -4.99 -4.08 -15.07
C ALA A 118 -4.40 -4.26 -16.50
N SER A 119 -4.45 -5.47 -17.07
CA SER A 119 -3.93 -5.80 -18.41
C SER A 119 -4.41 -4.90 -19.55
N LYS A 120 -5.54 -4.21 -19.39
CA LYS A 120 -6.08 -3.23 -20.36
C LYS A 120 -5.36 -1.88 -20.35
N HIS A 121 -4.49 -1.66 -19.36
CA HIS A 121 -3.72 -0.44 -19.15
C HIS A 121 -2.22 -0.64 -19.45
N ASP A 122 -1.86 -1.78 -20.06
CA ASP A 122 -0.47 -2.18 -20.36
C ASP A 122 0.44 -2.19 -19.10
N ILE A 123 -0.09 -2.75 -18.00
CA ILE A 123 0.56 -2.94 -16.68
C ILE A 123 0.66 -4.43 -16.38
#